data_AF-A0A5K1DDE4-F1
#
_entry.id   AF-A0A5K1DDE4-F1
#
_cell.length_a   1.000
_cell.length_b   1.000
_cell.length_c   1.000
_cell.angle_alpha   90.00
_cell.angle_beta   90.00
_cell.angle_gamma   90.00
#
_symmetry.space_group_name_H-M   'P 1'
#
loop_
_entity.id
_entity.type
_entity.pdbx_description
1 polymer ?
#
loop_
_entity_poly.entity_id
_entity_poly.type
_entity_poly.pdbx_seq_one_letter_code
_entity_poly.pdbx_strand_id
1 'polypeptide(L)' 'FNGTRMMERIKGKRLAFVGDSLNRGQWISMLCLLETSAGLAKSPMIFSGSLTTVRFK' A
#
# COMPACT_ATOMS: atom_id res chain seq x y z
N PHE A 1 4.50 -15.17 -0.55
CA PHE A 1 3.86 -13.96 0.02
C PHE A 1 2.35 -14.23 0.12
N ASN A 2 1.73 -14.02 1.28
CA ASN A 2 0.27 -14.15 1.43
C ASN A 2 -0.30 -12.76 1.75
N GLY A 3 -0.80 -12.08 0.72
CA GLY A 3 -1.28 -10.71 0.85
C GLY A 3 -2.59 -10.59 1.62
N THR A 4 -3.45 -11.62 1.62
CA THR A 4 -4.66 -11.67 2.44
C THR A 4 -4.31 -11.58 3.93
N ARG A 5 -3.36 -12.41 4.39
CA ARG A 5 -2.88 -12.37 5.78
C ARG A 5 -2.24 -11.03 6.14
N MET A 6 -1.57 -10.40 5.18
CA MET A 6 -1.01 -9.06 5.38
C MET A 6 -2.10 -8.00 5.50
N MET A 7 -3.12 -8.04 4.64
CA MET A 7 -4.29 -7.17 4.70
C MET A 7 -5.05 -7.32 6.01
N GLU A 8 -5.24 -8.55 6.50
CA GLU A 8 -5.86 -8.82 7.80
C GLU A 8 -5.09 -8.15 8.96
N ARG A 9 -3.75 -8.18 8.93
CA ARG A 9 -2.91 -7.55 9.96
C ARG A 9 -3.00 -6.03 9.98
N ILE A 10 -3.19 -5.42 8.81
CA ILE A 10 -3.29 -3.95 8.65
C ILE A 10 -4.74 -3.45 8.61
N LYS A 11 -5.74 -4.34 8.68
CA LYS A 11 -7.15 -3.98 8.71
C LYS A 11 -7.43 -3.06 9.90
N GLY A 12 -8.04 -1.90 9.63
CA GLY A 12 -8.31 -0.88 10.65
C GLY A 12 -7.08 -0.08 11.12
N LYS A 13 -5.90 -0.30 10.52
CA LYS A 13 -4.66 0.40 10.85
C LYS A 13 -4.15 1.20 9.66
N ARG A 14 -3.26 2.15 9.91
CA ARG A 14 -2.56 2.92 8.88
C ARG A 14 -1.10 2.47 8.87
N LEU A 15 -0.64 1.95 7.75
CA LEU A 15 0.76 1.63 7.50
C LEU A 15 1.39 2.81 6.75
N ALA A 16 2.50 3.34 7.27
CA ALA A 16 3.22 4.45 6.66
C ALA A 16 4.67 4.05 6.37
N PHE A 17 5.15 4.42 5.19
CA PHE A 17 6.54 4.28 4.78
C PHE A 17 7.18 5.66 4.79
N VAL A 18 8.21 5.85 5.60
CA VAL A 18 8.93 7.12 5.76
C VAL A 18 10.37 6.89 5.35
N GLY A 19 10.89 7.69 4.42
CA GLY A 19 12.26 7.53 3.93
C GLY A 19 12.49 8.25 2.62
N ASP A 20 13.52 7.79 1.91
CA ASP A 20 13.95 8.29 0.62
C ASP A 20 13.14 7.71 -0.56
N SER A 21 13.62 7.95 -1.77
CA SER A 21 13.06 7.41 -3.00
C SER A 21 13.10 5.88 -3.09
N LEU A 22 14.06 5.22 -2.43
CA LEU A 22 14.13 3.76 -2.42
C LEU A 22 12.97 3.19 -1.60
N ASN A 23 12.70 3.77 -0.42
CA ASN A 23 11.55 3.36 0.39
C ASN A 23 10.22 3.62 -0.36
N ARG A 24 10.17 4.69 -1.17
CA ARG A 24 9.05 4.95 -2.09
C ARG A 24 8.83 3.81 -3.08
N GLY A 25 9.90 3.30 -3.70
CA GLY A 25 9.83 2.17 -4.63
C GLY A 25 9.38 0.85 -3.96
N GLN A 26 9.81 0.62 -2.72
CA GLN A 26 9.45 -0.58 -1.96
C GLN A 26 7.95 -0.62 -1.64
N TRP A 27 7.37 0.46 -1.12
CA TRP A 27 5.95 0.44 -0.76
C TRP A 27 5.04 0.39 -1.99
N ILE A 28 5.44 1.00 -3.12
CA ILE A 28 4.70 0.89 -4.38
C ILE A 28 4.71 -0.55 -4.88
N SER A 29 5.86 -1.23 -4.82
CA SER A 29 5.96 -2.66 -5.16
C SER A 29 5.05 -3.51 -4.27
N MET A 30 5.04 -3.22 -2.98
CA MET A 30 4.17 -3.91 -2.02
C MET A 30 2.69 -3.66 -2.27
N LEU A 31 2.30 -2.43 -2.64
CA LEU A 31 0.94 -2.09 -3.03
C LEU A 31 0.46 -2.98 -4.19
N CYS A 32 1.27 -3.13 -5.24
CA CYS A 32 0.96 -3.97 -6.40
C CYS A 32 0.73 -5.44 -6.00
N LEU A 33 1.58 -5.97 -5.10
CA LEU A 33 1.42 -7.33 -4.57
C LEU A 33 0.12 -7.48 -3.78
N LEU A 34 -0.26 -6.49 -2.98
CA LEU A 34 -1.49 -6.50 -2.20
C LEU A 34 -2.73 -6.43 -3.11
N GLU A 35 -2.75 -5.52 -4.08
CA GLU A 35 -3.84 -5.40 -5.06
C GLU A 35 -4.05 -6.70 -5.83
N THR A 36 -2.97 -7.31 -6.31
CA THR A 36 -3.01 -8.59 -7.02
C THR A 36 -3.52 -9.72 -6.13
N SER A 37 -3.04 -9.79 -4.88
CA SER A 37 -3.45 -10.85 -3.95
C SER A 37 -4.89 -10.74 -3.47
N ALA A 38 -5.43 -9.52 -3.41
CA ALA A 38 -6.78 -9.24 -2.96
C ALA A 38 -7.80 -9.23 -4.11
N GLY A 39 -7.34 -9.40 -5.36
CA GLY A 39 -8.20 -9.30 -6.55
C GLY A 39 -8.85 -7.91 -6.69
N LEU A 40 -8.22 -6.88 -6.14
CA LEU A 40 -8.76 -5.53 -6.13
C LEU A 40 -8.37 -4.80 -7.42
N ALA A 41 -9.28 -3.94 -7.89
CA ALA A 41 -8.92 -2.93 -8.86
C ALA A 41 -7.87 -1.98 -8.27
N LYS A 42 -7.02 -1.40 -9.13
CA LYS A 42 -5.99 -0.44 -8.71
C LYS A 42 -6.60 0.68 -7.88
N SER A 43 -6.12 0.83 -6.66
CA SER A 43 -6.60 1.82 -5.70
C SER A 43 -6.08 3.20 -6.11
N PRO A 44 -6.92 4.26 -6.04
CA PRO A 44 -6.48 5.60 -6.39
C PRO A 44 -5.41 6.08 -5.40
N MET A 45 -4.33 6.63 -5.96
CA MET A 45 -3.23 7.21 -5.20
C MET A 45 -3.46 8.71 -5.02
N ILE A 46 -3.55 9.17 -3.77
CA ILE A 46 -3.79 10.58 -3.43
C ILE A 46 -2.45 11.20 -3.02
N PHE A 47 -2.05 12.26 -3.73
CA PHE A 47 -0.82 13.00 -3.45
C PHE A 47 -1.14 14.29 -2.69
N SER A 48 -0.47 14.50 -1.56
CA SER A 48 -0.57 15.72 -0.74
C SER A 48 0.83 16.14 -0.30
N GLY A 49 1.50 16.94 -1.14
CA GLY A 49 2.89 17.34 -0.93
C GLY A 49 3.83 16.13 -0.87
N SER A 50 4.54 15.97 0.25
CA SER A 50 5.43 14.83 0.51
C SER A 50 4.68 13.55 0.90
N LEU A 51 3.40 13.61 1.22
CA LEU A 51 2.60 12.46 1.65
C LEU A 51 1.84 11.86 0.48
N THR A 52 2.01 10.56 0.26
CA THR A 52 1.20 9.78 -0.67
C THR A 52 0.32 8.80 0.11
N THR A 53 -0.99 8.85 -0.12
CA THR A 53 -1.97 8.02 0.59
C THR A 53 -2.71 7.10 -0.37
N VAL A 54 -2.81 5.83 -0.01
CA VAL A 54 -3.63 4.83 -0.71
C VAL A 54 -4.62 4.24 0.29
N ARG A 55 -5.88 4.09 -0.15
CA ARG A 55 -6.95 3.49 0.65
C ARG A 55 -7.52 2.28 -0.08
N PHE A 56 -7.32 1.11 0.51
CA PHE A 56 -7.97 -0.12 0.10
C PHE A 56 -9.46 -0.05 0.50
N LYS A 57 -10.35 -0.41 -0.43
CA LYS A 57 -11.78 -0.59 -0.18
C LYS A 57 -12.08 -2.06 0.08
#